data_AF-A0A7J6U159-F1
#
_entry.id   AF-A0A7J6U159-F1
#
_cell.length_a   1.000
_cell.length_b   1.000
_cell.length_c   1.000
_cell.angle_alpha   90.00
_cell.angle_beta   90.00
_cell.angle_gamma   90.00
#
_symmetry.space_group_name_H-M   'P 1'
#
loop_
_entity.id
_entity.type
_entity.pdbx_description
1 polymer ?
#
loop_
_entity_poly.entity_id
_entity_poly.type
_entity_poly.pdbx_seq_one_letter_code
_entity_poly.pdbx_strand_id
1 'polypeptide(L)'
;MDLTNLLLMCQDPTKRSEAEAQLATAEQNSPAQLFPLLAGELANEDKPLGVRQLAGLVLKNALSKKDKARKKECQERWLALDENVKGGIRELSVKTLTTSKEVVARKTSAQVISAIGGIELPRGQWKDLVPGLAEQAQKGDPLTKQVVLTCLGYLSEELATLITEAGA
;
A
#
# COMPACT_ATOMS: atom_id res chain seq x y z
N MET A 1 5.68 -8.24 -17.73
CA MET A 1 6.32 -6.92 -17.47
C MET A 1 7.35 -7.13 -16.38
N ASP A 2 8.61 -6.74 -16.60
CA ASP A 2 9.63 -6.81 -15.55
C ASP A 2 9.49 -5.59 -14.64
N LEU A 3 8.65 -5.71 -13.61
CA LEU A 3 8.32 -4.63 -12.70
C LEU A 3 9.54 -4.17 -11.90
N THR A 4 10.44 -5.10 -11.54
CA THR A 4 11.69 -4.79 -10.85
C THR A 4 12.55 -3.83 -11.67
N ASN A 5 12.73 -4.12 -12.96
CA ASN A 5 13.54 -3.27 -13.84
C ASN A 5 12.89 -1.90 -14.07
N LEU A 6 11.56 -1.86 -14.21
CA LEU A 6 10.82 -0.60 -14.35
C LEU A 6 10.96 0.29 -13.10
N LEU A 7 10.85 -0.29 -11.92
CA LEU A 7 11.06 0.41 -10.64
C LEU A 7 12.51 0.87 -10.47
N LEU A 8 13.48 0.12 -11.01
CA LEU A 8 14.88 0.53 -11.03
C LEU A 8 15.09 1.73 -11.97
N MET A 9 14.42 1.76 -13.12
CA MET A 9 14.46 2.90 -14.06
C MET A 9 13.85 4.17 -13.49
N CYS A 10 12.87 4.06 -12.58
CA CYS A 10 12.35 5.22 -11.83
C CYS A 10 13.39 5.87 -10.89
N GLN A 11 14.44 5.15 -10.50
CA GLN A 11 15.53 5.70 -9.67
C GLN A 11 16.56 6.46 -10.52
N ASP A 12 16.58 6.25 -11.84
CA ASP A 12 17.48 6.94 -12.75
C ASP A 12 16.83 8.26 -13.23
N PRO A 13 17.44 9.44 -12.98
CA PRO A 13 16.86 10.73 -13.34
C PRO A 13 16.58 10.88 -14.84
N THR A 14 17.29 10.14 -15.71
CA THR A 14 17.11 10.23 -17.17
C THR A 14 15.94 9.38 -17.67
N LYS A 15 15.64 8.26 -17.01
CA LYS A 15 14.60 7.30 -17.41
C LYS A 15 13.35 7.38 -16.54
N ARG A 16 13.40 8.16 -15.47
CA ARG A 16 12.32 8.31 -14.50
C ARG A 16 10.99 8.71 -15.12
N SER A 17 10.98 9.72 -15.97
CA SER A 17 9.72 10.21 -16.55
C SER A 17 9.05 9.18 -17.46
N GLU A 18 9.85 8.40 -18.20
CA GLU A 18 9.33 7.33 -19.05
C GLU A 18 8.79 6.16 -18.21
N ALA A 19 9.54 5.75 -17.19
CA ALA A 19 9.12 4.68 -16.29
C ALA A 19 7.87 5.04 -15.48
N GLU A 20 7.75 6.28 -15.00
CA GLU A 20 6.56 6.79 -14.33
C GLU A 20 5.35 6.83 -15.28
N ALA A 21 5.55 7.22 -16.55
CA ALA A 21 4.48 7.19 -17.54
C ALA A 21 4.00 5.76 -17.83
N GLN A 22 4.91 4.80 -17.97
CA GLN A 22 4.56 3.39 -18.16
C GLN A 22 3.81 2.81 -16.95
N LEU A 23 4.22 3.15 -15.72
CA LEU A 23 3.49 2.76 -14.50
C LEU A 23 2.09 3.36 -14.48
N ALA A 24 1.93 4.64 -14.82
CA ALA A 24 0.62 5.30 -14.86
C ALA A 24 -0.30 4.66 -15.92
N THR A 25 0.23 4.31 -17.08
CA THR A 25 -0.53 3.59 -18.12
C THR A 25 -0.93 2.19 -17.66
N ALA A 26 -0.03 1.45 -17.01
CA ALA A 26 -0.33 0.12 -16.48
C ALA A 26 -1.37 0.18 -15.35
N GLU A 27 -1.33 1.21 -14.50
CA GLU A 27 -2.29 1.46 -13.43
C GLU A 27 -3.71 1.67 -13.99
N GLN A 28 -3.84 2.38 -15.11
CA GLN A 28 -5.14 2.64 -15.75
C GLN A 28 -5.65 1.42 -16.53
N ASN A 29 -4.77 0.71 -17.24
CA ASN A 29 -5.17 -0.36 -18.15
C ASN A 29 -5.33 -1.73 -17.47
N SER A 30 -4.56 -2.02 -16.42
CA SER A 30 -4.52 -3.36 -15.80
C SER A 30 -4.21 -3.33 -14.29
N PRO A 31 -5.03 -2.63 -13.47
CA PRO A 31 -4.79 -2.52 -12.03
C PRO A 31 -4.82 -3.87 -11.29
N ALA A 32 -5.68 -4.80 -11.72
CA ALA A 32 -5.80 -6.14 -11.15
C ALA A 32 -4.52 -6.99 -11.29
N GLN A 33 -3.70 -6.69 -12.30
CA GLN A 33 -2.40 -7.37 -12.49
C GLN A 33 -1.28 -6.59 -11.81
N LEU A 34 -1.30 -5.26 -11.85
CA LEU A 34 -0.23 -4.42 -11.34
C LEU A 34 -0.16 -4.43 -9.80
N PHE A 35 -1.29 -4.31 -9.10
CA PHE A 35 -1.28 -4.13 -7.64
C PHE A 35 -0.74 -5.35 -6.87
N PRO A 36 -1.11 -6.59 -7.22
CA PRO A 36 -0.51 -7.79 -6.60
C PRO A 36 0.99 -7.89 -6.87
N LEU A 37 1.44 -7.50 -8.07
CA LEU A 37 2.87 -7.50 -8.38
C LEU A 37 3.63 -6.49 -7.52
N LEU A 38 3.10 -5.28 -7.34
CA LEU A 38 3.69 -4.26 -6.46
C LEU A 38 3.74 -4.74 -4.99
N ALA A 39 2.66 -5.36 -4.50
CA ALA A 39 2.62 -5.93 -3.16
C ALA A 39 3.62 -7.09 -3.01
N GLY A 40 3.77 -7.92 -4.05
CA GLY A 40 4.75 -9.01 -4.11
C GLY A 40 6.19 -8.52 -4.09
N GLU A 41 6.52 -7.49 -4.87
CA GLU A 41 7.85 -6.85 -4.87
C GLU A 41 8.17 -6.25 -3.49
N LEU A 42 7.20 -5.59 -2.84
CA LEU A 42 7.37 -5.06 -1.48
C LEU A 42 7.65 -6.20 -0.46
N ALA A 43 6.94 -7.32 -0.58
CA ALA A 43 7.08 -8.48 0.30
C ALA A 43 8.33 -9.33 0.03
N ASN A 44 8.95 -9.19 -1.14
CA ASN A 44 10.10 -9.99 -1.54
C ASN A 44 11.40 -9.48 -0.89
N GLU A 45 12.00 -10.27 0.00
CA GLU A 45 13.23 -9.90 0.69
C GLU A 45 14.49 -9.92 -0.19
N ASP A 46 14.46 -10.68 -1.30
CA ASP A 46 15.61 -10.81 -2.21
C ASP A 46 15.79 -9.58 -3.11
N LYS A 47 14.81 -8.67 -3.12
CA LYS A 47 14.82 -7.47 -3.96
C LYS A 47 15.54 -6.30 -3.28
N PRO A 48 16.21 -5.41 -4.05
CA PRO A 48 16.84 -4.23 -3.48
C PRO A 48 15.85 -3.36 -2.70
N LEU A 49 16.28 -2.84 -1.55
CA LEU A 49 15.41 -2.06 -0.66
C LEU A 49 14.72 -0.87 -1.37
N GLY A 50 15.44 -0.18 -2.27
CA GLY A 50 14.89 0.93 -3.04
C GLY A 50 13.74 0.51 -3.97
N VAL A 51 13.81 -0.69 -4.55
CA VAL A 51 12.73 -1.25 -5.39
C VAL A 51 11.52 -1.59 -4.54
N ARG A 52 11.74 -2.25 -3.39
CA ARG A 52 10.67 -2.61 -2.44
C ARG A 52 9.93 -1.39 -1.93
N GLN A 53 10.68 -0.37 -1.51
CA GLN A 53 10.12 0.89 -1.05
C GLN A 53 9.33 1.58 -2.16
N LEU A 54 9.89 1.65 -3.37
CA LEU A 54 9.21 2.29 -4.49
C LEU A 54 7.93 1.54 -4.89
N ALA A 55 7.95 0.21 -4.92
CA ALA A 55 6.78 -0.62 -5.21
C ALA A 55 5.62 -0.29 -4.24
N GLY A 56 5.92 -0.24 -2.93
CA GLY A 56 4.92 0.10 -1.94
C GLY A 56 4.43 1.56 -2.03
N LEU A 57 5.32 2.50 -2.37
CA LEU A 57 4.92 3.90 -2.58
C LEU A 57 4.03 4.08 -3.82
N VAL A 58 4.35 3.39 -4.92
CA VAL A 58 3.52 3.38 -6.14
C VAL A 58 2.15 2.77 -5.83
N LEU A 59 2.12 1.64 -5.11
CA LEU A 59 0.87 1.03 -4.68
C LEU A 59 0.05 1.98 -3.78
N LYS A 60 0.68 2.62 -2.79
CA LYS A 60 0.02 3.60 -1.93
C LYS A 60 -0.55 4.78 -2.72
N ASN A 61 0.19 5.28 -3.71
CA ASN A 61 -0.25 6.40 -4.57
C ASN A 61 -1.35 6.01 -5.55
N ALA A 62 -1.43 4.72 -5.93
CA ALA A 62 -2.53 4.19 -6.74
C ALA A 62 -3.84 4.08 -5.92
N LEU A 63 -3.74 3.95 -4.60
CA LEU A 63 -4.87 3.79 -3.68
C LEU A 63 -5.34 5.12 -3.07
N SER A 64 -4.42 6.06 -2.83
CA SER A 64 -4.73 7.33 -2.18
C SER A 64 -3.94 8.49 -2.78
N LYS A 65 -4.66 9.56 -3.13
CA LYS A 65 -4.12 10.83 -3.63
C LYS A 65 -4.65 11.99 -2.80
N LYS A 66 -3.88 13.09 -2.73
CA LYS A 66 -4.26 14.31 -1.99
C LYS A 66 -5.45 15.04 -2.62
N ASP A 67 -5.66 14.88 -3.92
CA ASP A 67 -6.76 15.50 -4.65
C ASP A 67 -8.05 14.68 -4.47
N LYS A 68 -9.14 15.32 -4.03
CA LYS A 68 -10.42 14.65 -3.74
C LYS A 68 -11.02 13.92 -4.95
N ALA A 69 -10.94 14.49 -6.14
CA ALA A 69 -11.53 13.89 -7.34
C ALA A 69 -10.73 12.65 -7.75
N ARG A 70 -9.40 12.76 -7.74
CA ARG A 70 -8.51 11.63 -8.04
C ARG A 70 -8.56 10.54 -6.96
N LYS A 71 -8.77 10.91 -5.70
CA LYS A 71 -8.94 9.97 -4.58
C LYS A 71 -10.17 9.08 -4.79
N LYS A 72 -11.30 9.64 -5.24
CA LYS A 72 -12.50 8.86 -5.57
C LYS A 72 -12.24 7.86 -6.72
N GLU A 73 -11.58 8.30 -7.79
CA GLU A 73 -11.23 7.43 -8.93
C GLU A 73 -10.32 6.27 -8.49
N CYS A 74 -9.29 6.55 -7.67
CA CYS A 74 -8.42 5.53 -7.08
C CYS A 74 -9.21 4.52 -6.23
N GLN A 75 -10.16 5.00 -5.42
CA GLN A 75 -11.03 4.15 -4.60
C GLN A 75 -11.92 3.25 -5.45
N GLU A 76 -12.57 3.80 -6.47
CA GLU A 76 -13.41 3.03 -7.39
C GLU A 76 -12.61 1.95 -8.11
N ARG A 77 -11.38 2.27 -8.53
CA ARG A 77 -10.46 1.30 -9.14
C ARG A 77 -10.12 0.15 -8.19
N TRP A 78 -9.84 0.43 -6.91
CA TRP A 78 -9.61 -0.61 -5.91
C TRP A 78 -10.85 -1.48 -5.67
N LEU A 79 -12.02 -0.86 -5.57
CA LEU A 79 -13.28 -1.55 -5.31
C LEU A 79 -13.74 -2.42 -6.48
N ALA A 80 -13.35 -2.06 -7.70
CA ALA A 80 -13.60 -2.84 -8.90
C ALA A 80 -12.75 -4.12 -8.99
N LEU A 81 -11.75 -4.30 -8.12
CA LEU A 81 -10.93 -5.52 -8.07
C LEU A 81 -11.69 -6.68 -7.44
N ASP A 82 -11.33 -7.89 -7.85
CA ASP A 82 -11.82 -9.11 -7.24
C ASP A 82 -11.36 -9.24 -5.78
N GLU A 83 -12.21 -9.83 -4.93
CA GLU A 83 -11.93 -10.01 -3.51
C GLU A 83 -10.70 -10.91 -3.27
N ASN A 84 -10.45 -11.89 -4.15
CA ASN A 84 -9.25 -12.72 -4.10
C ASN A 84 -7.96 -11.91 -4.29
N VAL A 85 -7.99 -10.95 -5.23
CA VAL A 85 -6.86 -10.07 -5.54
C VAL A 85 -6.60 -9.13 -4.36
N LYS A 86 -7.67 -8.50 -3.84
CA LYS A 86 -7.60 -7.66 -2.64
C LYS A 86 -7.10 -8.45 -1.43
N GLY A 87 -7.59 -9.67 -1.24
CA GLY A 87 -7.15 -10.60 -0.19
C GLY A 87 -5.64 -10.84 -0.22
N GLY A 88 -5.09 -11.21 -1.38
CA GLY A 88 -3.65 -11.44 -1.53
C GLY A 88 -2.81 -10.20 -1.25
N ILE A 89 -3.24 -9.01 -1.70
CA ILE A 89 -2.53 -7.75 -1.44
C ILE A 89 -2.52 -7.42 0.06
N ARG A 90 -3.66 -7.61 0.74
CA ARG A 90 -3.79 -7.41 2.20
C ARG A 90 -2.87 -8.34 2.97
N GLU A 91 -2.86 -9.62 2.62
CA GLU A 91 -2.01 -10.63 3.24
C GLU A 91 -0.52 -10.31 3.05
N LEU A 92 -0.09 -10.01 1.82
CA LEU A 92 1.30 -9.64 1.52
C LEU A 92 1.73 -8.38 2.27
N SER A 93 0.83 -7.41 2.41
CA SER A 93 1.11 -6.18 3.15
C SER A 93 1.28 -6.49 4.64
N VAL A 94 0.33 -7.17 5.29
CA VAL A 94 0.44 -7.54 6.71
C VAL A 94 1.66 -8.42 6.98
N LYS A 95 1.97 -9.35 6.08
CA LYS A 95 3.19 -10.15 6.14
C LYS A 95 4.44 -9.27 6.10
N THR A 96 4.54 -8.33 5.16
CA THR A 96 5.70 -7.42 5.07
C THR A 96 5.87 -6.58 6.34
N LEU A 97 4.78 -6.08 6.91
CA LEU A 97 4.78 -5.30 8.14
C LEU A 97 5.41 -6.06 9.33
N THR A 98 5.14 -7.36 9.42
CA THR A 98 5.50 -8.22 10.57
C THR A 98 6.81 -8.98 10.36
N THR A 99 7.07 -9.48 9.15
CA THR A 99 8.19 -10.39 8.89
C THR A 99 9.41 -9.72 8.28
N SER A 100 9.27 -8.59 7.60
CA SER A 100 10.39 -7.98 6.87
C SER A 100 11.55 -7.63 7.80
N LYS A 101 12.79 -7.94 7.44
CA LYS A 101 13.96 -7.51 8.24
C LYS A 101 14.20 -5.99 8.21
N GLU A 102 13.79 -5.36 7.11
CA GLU A 102 14.04 -3.95 6.83
C GLU A 102 12.94 -3.04 7.38
N VAL A 103 13.31 -2.09 8.24
CA VAL A 103 12.39 -1.12 8.87
C VAL A 103 11.70 -0.25 7.81
N VAL A 104 12.41 0.11 6.74
CA VAL A 104 11.86 0.93 5.65
C VAL A 104 10.72 0.21 4.96
N ALA A 105 10.91 -1.06 4.58
CA ALA A 105 9.86 -1.86 3.94
C ALA A 105 8.65 -2.06 4.86
N ARG A 106 8.88 -2.26 6.16
CA ARG A 106 7.81 -2.31 7.17
C ARG A 106 7.00 -1.02 7.21
N LYS A 107 7.66 0.15 7.26
CA LYS A 107 6.99 1.46 7.26
C LYS A 107 6.23 1.73 5.96
N THR A 108 6.81 1.37 4.81
CA THR A 108 6.11 1.50 3.53
C THR A 108 4.87 0.61 3.50
N SER A 109 4.97 -0.61 4.01
CA SER A 109 3.81 -1.50 4.13
C SER A 109 2.73 -0.92 5.06
N ALA A 110 3.11 -0.29 6.17
CA ALA A 110 2.18 0.42 7.04
C ALA A 110 1.38 1.51 6.29
N GLN A 111 2.03 2.26 5.39
CA GLN A 111 1.37 3.27 4.56
C GLN A 111 0.42 2.65 3.51
N VAL A 112 0.76 1.49 2.96
CA VAL A 112 -0.13 0.75 2.06
C VAL A 112 -1.36 0.25 2.82
N ILE A 113 -1.17 -0.34 4.00
CA ILE A 113 -2.25 -0.82 4.87
C ILE A 113 -3.17 0.33 5.28
N SER A 114 -2.63 1.48 5.68
CA SER A 114 -3.45 2.65 6.03
C SER A 114 -4.25 3.16 4.83
N ALA A 115 -3.65 3.18 3.64
CA ALA A 115 -4.36 3.56 2.41
C ALA A 115 -5.51 2.61 2.08
N ILE A 116 -5.29 1.29 2.10
CA ILE A 116 -6.35 0.29 1.86
C ILE A 116 -7.42 0.37 2.97
N GLY A 117 -7.01 0.46 4.23
CA GLY A 117 -7.91 0.55 5.38
C GLY A 117 -8.80 1.80 5.34
N GLY A 118 -8.29 2.92 4.82
CA GLY A 118 -9.09 4.12 4.56
C GLY A 118 -10.19 3.93 3.51
N ILE A 119 -10.07 2.93 2.63
CA ILE A 119 -11.09 2.61 1.61
C ILE A 119 -12.07 1.56 2.14
N GLU A 120 -11.54 0.50 2.75
CA GLU A 120 -12.30 -0.69 3.12
C GLU A 120 -13.05 -0.54 4.46
N LEU A 121 -12.44 0.05 5.48
CA LEU A 121 -13.07 0.16 6.81
C LEU A 121 -14.36 0.99 6.81
N PRO A 122 -14.44 2.18 6.16
CA PRO A 122 -15.70 2.94 6.10
C PRO A 122 -16.83 2.19 5.39
N ARG A 123 -16.49 1.20 4.57
CA ARG A 123 -17.42 0.34 3.84
C ARG A 123 -17.73 -0.97 4.56
N GLY A 124 -17.21 -1.14 5.78
CA GLY A 124 -17.36 -2.36 6.56
C GLY A 124 -16.60 -3.57 6.02
N GLN A 125 -15.61 -3.34 5.13
CA GLN A 125 -14.72 -4.37 4.61
C GLN A 125 -13.45 -4.45 5.48
N TRP A 126 -12.80 -5.62 5.49
CA TRP A 126 -11.56 -5.89 6.24
C TRP A 126 -11.62 -5.52 7.73
N LYS A 127 -12.68 -5.98 8.39
CA LYS A 127 -12.92 -5.77 9.83
C LYS A 127 -11.82 -6.35 10.72
N ASP A 128 -11.12 -7.38 10.23
CA ASP A 128 -10.03 -8.06 10.94
C ASP A 128 -8.73 -7.25 10.98
N LEU A 129 -8.63 -6.14 10.23
CA LEU A 129 -7.42 -5.31 10.21
C LEU A 129 -7.07 -4.75 11.59
N VAL A 130 -8.01 -4.08 12.25
CA VAL A 130 -7.76 -3.43 13.54
C VAL A 130 -7.48 -4.45 14.65
N PRO A 131 -8.28 -5.52 14.81
CA PRO A 131 -7.97 -6.59 15.76
C PRO A 131 -6.61 -7.25 15.49
N GLY A 132 -6.28 -7.52 14.22
CA GLY A 132 -5.01 -8.13 13.83
C GLY A 132 -3.82 -7.22 14.16
N LEU A 133 -3.90 -5.92 13.84
CA LEU A 133 -2.88 -4.95 14.23
C LEU A 133 -2.78 -4.83 15.76
N ALA A 134 -3.89 -4.78 16.49
CA ALA A 134 -3.87 -4.72 17.94
C ALA A 134 -3.19 -5.95 18.58
N GLU A 135 -3.43 -7.14 18.04
CA GLU A 135 -2.73 -8.35 18.48
C GLU A 135 -1.22 -8.26 18.24
N GLN A 136 -0.80 -7.81 17.06
CA GLN A 136 0.62 -7.63 16.73
C GLN A 136 1.28 -6.54 17.60
N ALA A 137 0.55 -5.51 17.99
CA ALA A 137 1.02 -4.48 18.92
C ALA A 137 1.24 -5.03 20.35
N GLN A 138 0.55 -6.11 20.73
CA GLN A 138 0.70 -6.74 22.03
C GLN A 138 1.78 -7.83 22.03
N LYS A 139 1.74 -8.71 21.02
CA LYS A 139 2.54 -9.94 20.94
C LYS A 139 3.84 -9.80 20.14
N GLY A 140 3.95 -8.79 19.28
CA GLY A 140 5.10 -8.60 18.41
C GLY A 140 6.38 -8.23 19.17
N ASP A 141 7.53 -8.35 18.50
CA ASP A 141 8.80 -7.80 18.99
C ASP A 141 8.75 -6.25 19.05
N PRO A 142 9.68 -5.57 19.75
CA PRO A 142 9.64 -4.12 19.92
C PRO A 142 9.55 -3.33 18.60
N LEU A 143 10.19 -3.81 17.53
CA LEU A 143 10.13 -3.17 16.22
C LEU A 143 8.75 -3.37 15.57
N THR A 144 8.22 -4.59 15.61
CA THR A 144 6.85 -4.86 15.14
C THR A 144 5.84 -3.98 15.87
N LYS A 145 5.94 -3.85 17.20
CA LYS A 145 5.07 -2.96 17.98
C LYS A 145 5.15 -1.52 17.51
N GLN A 146 6.36 -0.99 17.33
CA GLN A 146 6.57 0.38 16.86
C GLN A 146 5.94 0.62 15.48
N VAL A 147 6.19 -0.29 14.53
CA VAL A 147 5.67 -0.16 13.16
C VAL A 147 4.15 -0.29 13.14
N VAL A 148 3.58 -1.24 13.88
CA VAL A 148 2.13 -1.45 13.99
C VAL A 148 1.44 -0.22 14.59
N LEU A 149 1.99 0.36 15.66
CA LEU A 149 1.47 1.61 16.23
C LEU A 149 1.57 2.77 15.24
N THR A 150 2.65 2.83 14.46
CA THR A 150 2.79 3.81 13.38
C THR A 150 1.71 3.61 12.30
N CYS A 151 1.43 2.35 11.93
CA CYS A 151 0.37 1.99 10.99
C CYS A 151 -1.00 2.41 11.49
N LEU A 152 -1.31 2.17 12.77
CA LEU A 152 -2.55 2.61 13.40
C LEU A 152 -2.66 4.15 13.44
N GLY A 153 -1.53 4.84 13.66
CA GLY A 153 -1.46 6.30 13.56
C GLY A 153 -1.84 6.80 12.15
N TYR A 154 -1.17 6.27 11.12
CA TYR A 154 -1.50 6.62 9.73
C TYR A 154 -2.94 6.29 9.36
N LEU A 155 -3.45 5.13 9.81
CA LEU A 155 -4.84 4.75 9.58
C LEU A 155 -5.81 5.74 10.25
N SER A 156 -5.51 6.18 11.47
CA SER A 156 -6.32 7.14 12.21
C SER A 156 -6.35 8.51 11.53
N GLU A 157 -5.20 9.00 11.04
CA GLU A 157 -5.11 10.24 10.26
C GLU A 157 -5.93 10.15 8.96
N GLU A 158 -5.85 9.02 8.26
CA GLU A 158 -6.58 8.83 7.01
C GLU A 158 -8.09 8.74 7.21
N LEU A 159 -8.54 8.04 8.25
CA LEU A 159 -9.96 7.99 8.62
C LEU A 159 -10.46 9.35 9.11
N ALA A 160 -9.68 10.08 9.90
CA ALA A 160 -10.03 11.42 10.36
C ALA A 160 -10.20 12.39 9.18
N THR A 161 -9.30 12.32 8.20
CA THR A 161 -9.40 13.12 6.96
C THR A 161 -10.67 12.78 6.18
N LEU A 162 -11.04 11.50 6.08
CA LEU A 162 -12.29 11.10 5.41
C LEU A 162 -13.54 11.62 6.12
N ILE A 163 -13.56 11.59 7.45
CA ILE A 163 -14.69 12.07 8.25
C ILE A 163 -14.86 13.59 8.10
N THR A 164 -13.77 14.35 8.16
CA THR A 164 -13.83 15.81 7.97
C THR A 164 -14.23 16.19 6.54
N GLU A 165 -13.82 15.40 5.54
CA GLU A 165 -14.22 15.60 4.14
C GLU A 165 -15.69 15.25 3.86
N ALA A 166 -16.28 14.32 4.62
CA ALA A 166 -17.68 13.90 4.45
C ALA A 166 -18.69 14.81 5.18
N GLY A 167 -18.24 15.55 6.19
CA GLY A 167 -19.06 16.51 6.94
C GLY A 167 -19.09 17.93 6.37
N ALA A 168 -18.37 18.19 5.27
CA ALA A 168 -18.33 19.48 4.57
C ALA A 168 -19.06 19.39 3.22
#